data_AF-A0A0C3DJ89-F1
#
_entry.id   AF-A0A0C3DJ89-F1
#
_cell.length_a   1.000
_cell.length_b   1.000
_cell.length_c   1.000
_cell.angle_alpha   90.00
_cell.angle_beta   90.00
_cell.angle_gamma   90.00
#
_symmetry.space_group_name_H-M   'P 1'
#
loop_
_entity.id
_entity.type
_entity.pdbx_description
1 polymer ?
#
loop_
_entity_poly.entity_id
_entity_poly.type
_entity_poly.pdbx_seq_one_letter_code
_entity_poly.pdbx_strand_id
1 'polypeptide(L)' 'APEPMLPGFGSGNTYMYQQDLLMLMVNNGKERLLDDWTALATAVGLRLEKVYDLGDTSILDFRMA' A
#
# COMPACT_ATOMS: atom_id res chain seq x y z
N ALA A 1 0.86 -15.73 -17.30
CA ALA A 1 0.14 -15.48 -18.58
C ALA A 1 1.01 -14.56 -19.44
N PRO A 2 0.80 -14.43 -20.76
CA PRO A 2 1.53 -13.45 -21.56
C PRO A 2 1.27 -12.03 -21.04
N GLU A 3 2.28 -11.17 -21.09
CA GLU A 3 2.22 -9.80 -20.57
C GLU A 3 1.55 -8.81 -21.54
N PRO A 4 0.90 -7.74 -21.01
CA PRO A 4 0.72 -7.45 -19.59
C PRO A 4 -0.51 -8.16 -19.00
N MET A 5 -0.40 -8.60 -17.75
CA MET A 5 -1.51 -9.25 -17.05
C MET A 5 -2.49 -8.21 -16.48
N LEU A 6 -3.72 -8.64 -16.18
CA LEU A 6 -4.68 -7.81 -15.46
C LEU A 6 -4.13 -7.42 -14.07
N PRO A 7 -4.48 -6.24 -13.52
CA PRO A 7 -3.95 -5.78 -12.24
C PRO A 7 -4.14 -6.76 -11.07
N GLY A 8 -5.27 -7.48 -11.00
CA GLY A 8 -5.53 -8.50 -9.98
C GLY A 8 -5.12 -9.92 -10.38
N PHE A 9 -4.33 -10.12 -11.44
CA PHE A 9 -3.98 -11.46 -11.91
C PHE A 9 -2.98 -12.14 -10.96
N GLY A 10 -3.32 -13.37 -10.55
CA GLY A 10 -2.48 -14.21 -9.69
C GLY A 10 -2.90 -14.13 -8.22
N SER A 11 -2.89 -15.28 -7.53
CA SER A 11 -3.40 -15.40 -6.16
C SER A 11 -2.73 -14.45 -5.17
N GLY A 12 -1.45 -14.13 -5.36
CA GLY A 12 -0.71 -13.20 -4.51
C GLY A 12 -1.10 -11.73 -4.68
N ASN A 13 -1.75 -11.36 -5.79
CA ASN A 13 -2.19 -9.97 -6.03
C ASN A 13 -3.71 -9.79 -5.89
N THR A 14 -4.46 -10.89 -5.86
CA THR A 14 -5.92 -10.89 -5.75
C THR A 14 -6.41 -10.14 -4.51
N TYR A 15 -5.78 -10.34 -3.35
CA TYR A 15 -6.23 -9.72 -2.11
C TYR A 15 -6.00 -8.20 -2.09
N MET A 16 -4.78 -7.75 -2.41
CA MET A 16 -4.47 -6.33 -2.49
C MET A 16 -5.37 -5.58 -3.49
N TYR A 17 -5.62 -6.18 -4.67
CA TYR A 17 -6.51 -5.59 -5.66
C TYR A 17 -7.96 -5.46 -5.15
N GLN A 18 -8.47 -6.46 -4.43
CA GLN A 18 -9.80 -6.39 -3.84
C GLN A 18 -9.90 -5.36 -2.71
N GLN A 19 -8.86 -5.21 -1.88
CA GLN A 19 -8.84 -4.19 -0.82
C GLN A 19 -8.89 -2.78 -1.40
N ASP A 20 -8.12 -2.48 -2.45
CA ASP A 20 -8.15 -1.17 -3.10
C ASP A 20 -9.55 -0.83 -3.67
N LEU A 21 -10.18 -1.81 -4.34
CA LEU A 21 -11.55 -1.66 -4.83
C LEU A 21 -12.57 -1.46 -3.70
N LEU A 22 -12.43 -2.20 -2.60
CA LEU A 22 -13.31 -2.05 -1.44
C LEU A 22 -13.19 -0.65 -0.83
N MET A 23 -11.96 -0.15 -0.66
CA MET A 23 -11.71 1.19 -0.16
C MET A 23 -12.26 2.28 -1.09
N LEU A 24 -12.13 2.11 -2.42
CA LEU A 24 -12.73 3.00 -3.41
C LEU A 24 -14.26 3.02 -3.31
N MET A 25 -14.90 1.85 -3.35
CA MET A 25 -16.37 1.76 -3.41
C MET A 25 -17.05 2.25 -2.13
N VAL A 26 -16.47 1.96 -0.96
CA VAL A 26 -17.11 2.24 0.33
C VAL A 26 -16.73 3.63 0.85
N ASN A 27 -15.52 4.10 0.55
CA ASN A 27 -14.95 5.29 1.20
C ASN A 27 -14.40 6.34 0.23
N ASN A 28 -14.47 6.11 -1.09
CA ASN A 28 -13.74 6.90 -2.10
C ASN A 28 -12.23 6.99 -1.76
N GLY A 29 -11.70 5.91 -1.18
CA GLY A 29 -10.30 5.77 -0.78
C GLY A 29 -9.44 5.11 -1.85
N LYS A 30 -8.16 4.98 -1.55
CA LYS A 30 -7.19 4.18 -2.32
C LYS A 30 -6.17 3.55 -1.37
N GLU A 31 -5.70 2.35 -1.71
CA GLU A 31 -4.48 1.79 -1.16
C GLU A 31 -3.25 2.58 -1.68
N ARG A 32 -2.13 2.44 -0.98
CA ARG A 32 -0.94 3.28 -1.20
C ARG A 32 0.33 2.45 -1.32
N LEU A 33 1.23 2.93 -2.17
CA LEU A 33 2.59 2.41 -2.23
C LEU A 33 3.43 2.98 -1.08
N LEU A 34 4.59 2.37 -0.83
CA LEU A 34 5.49 2.82 0.22
C LEU A 34 5.95 4.28 0.03
N ASP A 35 6.15 4.70 -1.22
CA ASP A 35 6.52 6.07 -1.56
C ASP A 35 5.41 7.08 -1.21
N ASP A 36 4.14 6.71 -1.44
CA ASP A 36 3.00 7.54 -1.04
C ASP A 36 2.96 7.71 0.49
N TRP A 37 3.17 6.62 1.25
CA TRP A 37 3.22 6.66 2.70
C TRP A 37 4.39 7.51 3.22
N THR A 38 5.56 7.38 2.60
CA THR A 38 6.75 8.15 2.95
C THR A 38 6.54 9.64 2.68
N ALA A 39 5.93 9.99 1.55
CA ALA A 39 5.61 11.37 1.22
C ALA A 39 4.60 11.99 2.23
N LEU A 40 3.55 11.25 2.60
CA LEU A 40 2.57 11.70 3.58
C LEU A 40 3.18 11.89 4.98
N ALA A 41 4.02 10.95 5.43
CA ALA A 41 4.72 11.04 6.70
C ALA A 41 5.66 12.26 6.74
N THR A 42 6.40 12.48 5.67
CA THR A 42 7.31 13.63 5.54
C THR A 42 6.54 14.96 5.62
N ALA A 43 5.37 15.05 5.01
CA ALA A 43 4.53 16.25 5.03
C ALA A 43 4.05 16.64 6.45
N VAL A 44 4.10 15.71 7.41
CA VAL A 44 3.72 15.93 8.81
C VAL A 44 4.89 15.85 9.79
N GLY A 45 6.14 15.92 9.29
CA GLY A 45 7.35 15.95 10.12
C GLY A 45 7.75 14.58 10.68
N LEU A 46 7.34 13.49 10.04
CA LEU A 46 7.76 12.14 10.37
C LEU A 46 8.75 11.60 9.34
N ARG A 47 9.67 10.75 9.80
CA ARG A 47 10.64 10.02 8.98
C ARG A 47 10.40 8.53 9.12
N LEU A 48 10.30 7.82 7.99
CA LEU A 48 10.25 6.37 7.95
C LEU A 48 11.62 5.80 8.34
N GLU A 49 11.64 4.95 9.37
CA GLU A 49 12.86 4.27 9.84
C GLU A 49 12.94 2.84 9.32
N LYS A 50 11.82 2.13 9.32
CA LYS A 50 11.79 0.73 8.92
C LYS A 50 10.42 0.29 8.42
N VAL A 51 10.46 -0.65 7.48
CA VAL A 51 9.29 -1.38 6.97
C VAL A 51 9.43 -2.84 7.37
N TYR A 52 8.38 -3.40 7.96
CA TYR A 52 8.26 -4.82 8.21
C TYR A 52 7.18 -5.38 7.30
N ASP A 53 7.58 -6.20 6.34
CA ASP A 53 6.69 -6.90 5.41
C ASP A 53 6.05 -8.11 6.12
N LEU A 54 4.72 -8.17 6.11
CA LEU A 54 3.91 -9.25 6.70
C LEU A 54 3.11 -10.02 5.64
N GLY A 55 3.46 -9.88 4.35
CA GLY A 55 2.78 -10.49 3.22
C GLY A 55 1.68 -9.60 2.67
N ASP A 56 0.48 -9.65 3.27
CA ASP A 56 -0.69 -8.88 2.80
C ASP A 56 -0.73 -7.44 3.34
N THR A 57 0.01 -7.18 4.42
CA THR A 57 0.08 -5.88 5.10
C THR A 57 1.51 -5.59 5.53
N SER A 58 1.77 -4.39 6.04
CA SER A 58 3.08 -4.01 6.55
C SER A 58 2.97 -3.14 7.79
N ILE A 59 3.98 -3.21 8.66
CA ILE A 59 4.17 -2.25 9.76
C ILE A 59 5.18 -1.21 9.29
N LEU A 60 4.79 0.06 9.36
CA LEU A 60 5.65 1.21 9.06
C LEU A 60 6.08 1.86 10.37
N ASP A 61 7.37 1.80 10.67
CA ASP A 61 7.96 2.41 11.86
C ASP A 61 8.43 3.82 11.53
N PHE A 62 7.85 4.81 12.22
CA PHE A 62 8.12 6.22 12.02
C PHE A 62 8.68 6.85 13.30
N ARG A 63 9.59 7.82 13.13
CA ARG A 63 10.01 8.73 14.21
C ARG A 63 9.78 10.18 13.82
N MET A 64 9.85 11.08 14.80
CA MET A 64 9.96 12.51 14.52
C MET A 64 11.24 12.81 13.73
N ALA A 65 11.10 13.63 12.69
CA ALA A 65 12.20 14.08 11.84
C ALA A 65 13.18 15.01 12.58
#